data_AF-A0A0F9B8B7-F1
#
_entry.id   AF-A0A0F9B8B7-F1
#
_cell.length_a   1.000
_cell.length_b   1.000
_cell.length_c   1.000
_cell.angle_alpha   90.00
_cell.angle_beta   90.00
_cell.angle_gamma   90.00
#
_symmetry.space_group_name_H-M   'P 1'
#
loop_
_entity.id
_entity.type
_entity.pdbx_description
1 polymer ?
#
loop_
_entity_poly.entity_id
_entity_poly.type
_entity_poly.pdbx_seq_one_letter_code
_entity_poly.pdbx_strand_id
1 'polypeptide(L)'
;RKVSPSVRMDAAVSEAITTDVTKPKLLDDVVLWANWTQINKWLEEYSKKNPLLEFLCENFDKLLRNKKLITEEWNAKKNERVLIVAGCSFGEDVALKCNKYFCQNNRSFRPSGFIAFYCNKQIRYCYEINQTPKDDQYLLEYDDFVVYFKDKMMVDDENKILDEKYNWILKPNKVVELGPLINLNRIEHHKDSAFTQNQRYTKIELLKNARTTDEL
;
A
#
# COMPACT_ATOMS: atom_id res chain seq x y z
N ARG A 1 26.13 62.02 -18.39
CA ARG A 1 25.28 60.83 -18.64
C ARG A 1 25.17 60.02 -17.35
N LYS A 2 24.06 60.14 -16.62
CA LYS A 2 23.66 59.17 -15.58
C LYS A 2 22.41 58.49 -16.11
N VAL A 3 22.55 57.22 -16.46
CA VAL A 3 21.45 56.34 -16.83
C VAL A 3 21.03 55.63 -15.55
N SER A 4 19.77 55.78 -15.17
CA SER A 4 19.12 54.84 -14.24
C SER A 4 18.68 53.62 -15.06
N PRO A 5 18.79 52.42 -14.50
CA PRO A 5 17.73 51.45 -14.73
C PRO A 5 17.13 50.97 -13.41
N SER A 6 15.81 51.11 -13.36
CA SER A 6 14.85 50.35 -12.57
C SER A 6 15.23 48.89 -12.39
N VAL A 7 15.35 48.44 -11.15
CA VAL A 7 15.19 47.03 -10.80
C VAL A 7 13.72 46.85 -10.44
N ARG A 8 12.97 46.20 -11.34
CA ARG A 8 11.68 45.60 -10.99
C ARG A 8 11.96 44.52 -9.94
N MET A 9 11.35 44.65 -8.76
CA MET A 9 11.20 43.51 -7.85
C MET A 9 10.16 42.60 -8.49
N ASP A 10 10.62 41.60 -9.24
CA ASP A 10 9.76 40.46 -9.57
C ASP A 10 9.44 39.76 -8.24
N ALA A 11 8.16 39.66 -7.91
CA ALA A 11 7.69 39.00 -6.70
C ALA A 11 8.19 37.55 -6.73
N ALA A 12 9.16 37.23 -5.86
CA ALA A 12 9.66 35.88 -5.71
C ALA A 12 8.49 35.00 -5.22
N VAL A 13 7.97 34.15 -6.12
CA VAL A 13 7.06 33.08 -5.72
C VAL A 13 7.86 32.16 -4.82
N SER A 14 7.49 32.11 -3.54
CA SER A 14 8.09 31.17 -2.59
C SER A 14 7.57 29.77 -2.90
N GLU A 15 8.50 28.85 -3.12
CA GLU A 15 8.22 27.44 -3.37
C GLU A 15 8.91 26.57 -2.30
N ALA A 16 8.23 25.55 -1.80
CA ALA A 16 8.79 24.62 -0.82
C ALA A 16 8.39 23.17 -1.11
N ILE A 17 9.36 22.27 -0.97
CA ILE A 17 9.14 20.82 -1.00
C ILE A 17 9.47 20.27 0.39
N THR A 18 8.52 19.58 1.02
CA THR A 18 8.75 18.96 2.34
C THR A 18 8.42 17.47 2.36
N THR A 19 8.74 16.81 3.47
CA THR A 19 8.40 15.41 3.73
C THR A 19 7.01 15.26 4.37
N ASP A 20 6.37 16.35 4.78
CA ASP A 20 5.12 16.34 5.52
C ASP A 20 3.94 15.88 4.64
N VAL A 21 3.02 15.09 5.21
CA VAL A 21 1.80 14.65 4.52
C VAL A 21 0.86 15.82 4.24
N THR A 22 0.86 16.82 5.13
CA THR A 22 0.04 18.04 5.04
C THR A 22 0.93 19.28 5.10
N LYS A 23 0.53 20.37 4.42
CA LYS A 23 1.28 21.64 4.43
C LYS A 23 1.52 22.10 5.88
N PRO A 24 2.78 22.25 6.33
CA PRO A 24 3.07 22.78 7.65
C PRO A 24 2.57 24.21 7.79
N LYS A 25 2.01 24.57 8.95
CA LYS A 25 1.55 25.94 9.25
C LYS A 25 2.66 27.00 9.09
N LEU A 26 3.90 26.60 9.35
CA LEU A 26 5.09 27.44 9.16
C LEU A 26 5.32 27.87 7.70
N LEU A 27 4.63 27.23 6.75
CA LEU A 27 4.70 27.52 5.32
C LEU A 27 3.42 28.16 4.79
N ASP A 28 2.51 28.64 5.64
CA ASP A 28 1.22 29.21 5.19
C ASP A 28 1.42 30.30 4.13
N ASP A 29 2.44 31.15 4.29
CA ASP A 29 2.83 32.22 3.36
C ASP A 29 3.55 31.73 2.08
N VAL A 30 3.86 30.43 1.98
CA VAL A 30 4.45 29.83 0.78
C VAL A 30 3.38 29.59 -0.28
N VAL A 31 3.55 30.20 -1.45
CA VAL A 31 2.56 30.17 -2.54
C VAL A 31 2.40 28.77 -3.11
N LEU A 32 3.51 28.06 -3.32
CA LEU A 32 3.52 26.71 -3.86
C LEU A 32 4.21 25.75 -2.88
N TRP A 33 3.43 24.83 -2.33
CA TRP A 33 3.93 23.76 -1.48
C TRP A 33 3.59 22.42 -2.11
N ALA A 34 4.58 21.53 -2.13
CA ALA A 34 4.39 20.13 -2.46
C ALA A 34 5.12 19.25 -1.45
N ASN A 35 4.72 17.99 -1.34
CA ASN A 35 5.51 16.98 -0.66
C ASN A 35 6.01 15.91 -1.64
N TRP A 36 6.96 15.10 -1.18
CA TRP A 36 7.54 14.03 -1.99
C TRP A 36 6.50 13.02 -2.49
N THR A 37 5.43 12.78 -1.73
CA THR A 37 4.33 11.89 -2.15
C THR A 37 3.57 12.48 -3.35
N GLN A 38 3.26 13.77 -3.33
CA GLN A 38 2.59 14.48 -4.42
C GLN A 38 3.46 14.54 -5.67
N ILE A 39 4.74 14.88 -5.51
CA ILE A 39 5.70 14.90 -6.62
C ILE A 39 5.79 13.52 -7.27
N ASN A 40 5.90 12.47 -6.46
CA ASN A 40 6.00 11.13 -7.00
C ASN A 40 4.72 10.69 -7.72
N LYS A 41 3.54 11.11 -7.24
CA LYS A 41 2.27 10.88 -7.95
C LYS A 41 2.24 11.58 -9.31
N TRP A 42 2.69 12.84 -9.38
CA TRP A 42 2.77 13.56 -10.66
C TRP A 42 3.74 12.88 -11.64
N LEU A 43 4.86 12.35 -11.14
CA LEU A 43 5.80 11.57 -11.94
C LEU A 43 5.20 10.23 -12.42
N GLU A 44 4.50 9.51 -11.55
CA GLU A 44 3.78 8.28 -11.91
C GLU A 44 2.70 8.57 -12.98
N GLU A 45 1.92 9.63 -12.84
CA GLU A 45 0.91 10.03 -13.84
C GLU A 45 1.52 10.42 -15.18
N TYR A 46 2.64 11.14 -15.16
CA TYR A 46 3.38 11.54 -16.36
C TYR A 46 4.03 10.34 -17.07
N SER A 47 4.52 9.36 -16.31
CA SER A 47 5.29 8.23 -16.85
C SER A 47 4.44 7.14 -17.50
N LYS A 48 3.12 7.09 -17.26
CA LYS A 48 2.18 6.06 -17.80
C LYS A 48 2.22 5.83 -19.33
N LYS A 49 2.93 6.65 -20.09
CA LYS A 49 3.08 6.53 -21.56
C LYS A 49 4.48 6.12 -22.01
N ASN A 50 5.44 5.90 -21.10
CA ASN A 50 6.83 5.62 -21.44
C ASN A 50 7.48 4.62 -20.44
N PRO A 51 7.80 3.39 -20.87
CA PRO A 51 8.38 2.35 -20.01
C PRO A 51 9.71 2.75 -19.33
N LEU A 52 10.54 3.57 -19.97
CA LEU A 52 11.79 4.04 -19.37
C LEU A 52 11.51 5.03 -18.23
N LEU A 53 10.53 5.92 -18.41
CA LEU A 53 10.12 6.84 -17.35
C LEU A 53 9.48 6.09 -16.19
N GLU A 54 8.70 5.04 -16.46
CA GLU A 54 8.10 4.19 -15.42
C GLU A 54 9.20 3.57 -14.55
N PHE A 55 10.21 2.94 -15.17
CA PHE A 55 11.36 2.39 -14.46
C PHE A 55 12.10 3.45 -13.62
N LEU A 56 12.31 4.65 -14.16
CA LEU A 56 12.98 5.74 -13.43
C LEU A 56 12.14 6.22 -12.23
N CYS A 57 10.82 6.35 -12.40
CA CYS A 57 9.90 6.73 -11.32
C CYS A 57 9.89 5.67 -10.21
N GLU A 58 9.89 4.38 -10.55
CA GLU A 58 9.98 3.30 -9.56
C GLU A 58 11.28 3.36 -8.75
N ASN A 59 12.43 3.61 -9.40
CA ASN A 59 13.71 3.72 -8.71
C ASN A 59 13.80 5.00 -7.87
N PHE A 60 13.17 6.09 -8.32
CA PHE A 60 13.07 7.31 -7.54
C PHE A 60 12.21 7.12 -6.29
N ASP A 61 11.04 6.47 -6.40
CA ASP A 61 10.22 6.07 -5.24
C ASP A 61 11.03 5.26 -4.23
N LYS A 62 11.78 4.24 -4.70
CA LYS A 62 12.68 3.45 -3.85
C LYS A 62 13.70 4.34 -3.13
N LEU A 63 14.33 5.28 -3.84
CA LEU A 63 15.29 6.21 -3.24
C LEU A 63 14.63 7.09 -2.16
N LEU A 64 13.46 7.67 -2.45
CA LEU A 64 12.72 8.51 -1.50
C LEU A 64 12.35 7.73 -0.23
N ARG A 65 11.91 6.48 -0.37
CA ARG A 65 11.62 5.59 0.76
C ARG A 65 12.87 5.23 1.56
N ASN A 66 13.97 4.89 0.89
CA ASN A 66 15.25 4.59 1.53
C ASN A 66 15.80 5.79 2.32
N LYS A 67 15.55 7.01 1.83
CA LYS A 67 15.91 8.26 2.51
C LYS A 67 14.88 8.70 3.54
N LYS A 68 13.81 7.93 3.77
CA LYS A 68 12.71 8.24 4.70
C LYS A 68 12.05 9.60 4.41
N LEU A 69 12.01 9.98 3.13
CA LEU A 69 11.40 11.23 2.64
C LEU A 69 9.91 11.10 2.34
N ILE A 70 9.45 9.87 2.13
CA ILE A 70 8.03 9.53 2.10
C ILE A 70 7.63 9.11 3.52
N THR A 71 6.73 9.89 4.12
CA THR A 71 6.28 9.75 5.51
C THR A 71 4.99 8.94 5.65
N GLU A 72 4.56 8.27 4.59
CA GLU A 72 3.38 7.39 4.62
C GLU A 72 3.55 6.31 5.69
N GLU A 73 2.60 6.25 6.61
CA GLU A 73 2.63 5.31 7.74
C GLU A 73 1.77 4.08 7.47
N TRP A 74 2.08 2.98 8.15
CA TRP A 74 1.23 1.79 8.24
C TRP A 74 0.06 2.04 9.20
N ASN A 75 -0.81 2.99 8.84
CA ASN A 75 -1.87 3.48 9.71
C ASN A 75 -3.12 3.93 8.92
N ALA A 76 -4.24 3.24 9.14
CA ALA A 76 -5.51 3.49 8.48
C ALA A 76 -6.04 4.93 8.66
N LYS A 77 -5.70 5.59 9.77
CA LYS A 77 -6.14 6.98 10.05
C LYS A 77 -5.33 8.04 9.29
N LYS A 78 -4.14 7.68 8.79
CA LYS A 78 -3.21 8.61 8.14
C LYS A 78 -2.90 8.25 6.69
N ASN A 79 -3.27 7.05 6.25
CA ASN A 79 -2.91 6.52 4.95
C ASN A 79 -4.09 5.78 4.30
N GLU A 80 -4.61 6.35 3.23
CA GLU A 80 -5.76 5.79 2.48
C GLU A 80 -5.38 4.64 1.54
N ARG A 81 -4.08 4.32 1.41
CA ARG A 81 -3.62 3.26 0.51
C ARG A 81 -4.11 1.90 0.99
N VAL A 82 -4.67 1.15 0.05
CA VAL A 82 -5.01 -0.26 0.19
C VAL A 82 -3.95 -1.09 -0.53
N LEU A 83 -3.31 -1.99 0.19
CA LEU A 83 -2.53 -3.08 -0.38
C LEU A 83 -3.48 -4.22 -0.77
N ILE A 84 -3.47 -4.66 -2.03
CA ILE A 84 -4.25 -5.81 -2.50
C ILE A 84 -3.30 -6.98 -2.75
N VAL A 85 -3.57 -8.11 -2.08
CA VAL A 85 -2.76 -9.34 -2.17
C VAL A 85 -3.63 -10.55 -2.51
N ALA A 86 -2.98 -11.61 -2.98
CA ALA A 86 -3.65 -12.90 -3.18
C ALA A 86 -4.08 -13.50 -1.84
N GLY A 87 -5.36 -13.87 -1.72
CA GLY A 87 -5.95 -14.30 -0.45
C GLY A 87 -6.33 -15.78 -0.35
N CYS A 88 -6.33 -16.54 -1.46
CA CYS A 88 -7.05 -17.83 -1.50
C CYS A 88 -6.45 -18.98 -0.70
N SER A 89 -5.14 -19.02 -0.51
CA SER A 89 -4.54 -20.12 0.24
C SER A 89 -4.75 -19.94 1.75
N PHE A 90 -4.39 -18.76 2.27
CA PHE A 90 -4.43 -18.47 3.70
C PHE A 90 -4.88 -17.05 4.02
N GLY A 91 -4.55 -16.07 3.17
CA GLY A 91 -4.65 -14.65 3.50
C GLY A 91 -6.00 -14.20 4.05
N GLU A 92 -7.10 -14.44 3.32
CA GLU A 92 -8.43 -13.97 3.75
C GLU A 92 -8.97 -14.77 4.95
N ASP A 93 -8.81 -16.10 4.96
CA ASP A 93 -9.31 -16.96 6.05
C ASP A 93 -8.61 -16.68 7.38
N VAL A 94 -7.28 -16.48 7.34
CA VAL A 94 -6.47 -16.08 8.50
C VAL A 94 -6.84 -14.67 8.96
N ALA A 95 -7.07 -13.73 8.04
CA ALA A 95 -7.50 -12.39 8.40
C ALA A 95 -8.86 -12.39 9.08
N LEU A 96 -9.80 -13.23 8.65
CA LEU A 96 -11.12 -13.36 9.27
C LEU A 96 -11.08 -14.03 10.65
N LYS A 97 -10.29 -15.10 10.81
CA LYS A 97 -10.30 -15.92 12.04
C LYS A 97 -9.33 -15.46 13.10
N CYS A 98 -8.13 -15.07 12.69
CA CYS A 98 -7.03 -14.72 13.59
C CYS A 98 -6.83 -13.20 13.69
N ASN A 99 -7.57 -12.42 12.88
CA ASN A 99 -7.33 -10.98 12.73
C ASN A 99 -5.85 -10.70 12.45
N LYS A 100 -5.24 -11.43 11.51
CA LYS A 100 -3.81 -11.38 11.18
C LYS A 100 -3.56 -11.58 9.69
N TYR A 101 -2.39 -11.17 9.21
CA TYR A 101 -1.89 -11.56 7.88
C TYR A 101 -0.38 -11.73 7.92
N PHE A 102 0.08 -12.82 7.33
CA PHE A 102 1.49 -13.15 7.19
C PHE A 102 1.82 -13.46 5.72
N CYS A 103 3.08 -13.28 5.34
CA CYS A 103 3.61 -13.66 4.04
C CYS A 103 5.10 -14.00 4.14
N GLN A 104 5.71 -14.39 3.01
CA GLN A 104 7.15 -14.63 2.92
C GLN A 104 7.95 -13.44 3.46
N ASN A 105 9.02 -13.75 4.20
CA ASN A 105 9.91 -12.77 4.82
C ASN A 105 10.56 -11.85 3.78
N ASN A 106 10.93 -10.62 4.17
CA ASN A 106 11.62 -9.65 3.31
C ASN A 106 10.86 -9.22 2.04
N ARG A 107 9.54 -9.41 1.99
CA ARG A 107 8.72 -8.81 0.93
C ARG A 107 8.66 -7.31 1.13
N SER A 108 9.13 -6.56 0.13
CA SER A 108 9.01 -5.10 0.14
C SER A 108 7.58 -4.69 -0.22
N PHE A 109 6.83 -4.17 0.75
CA PHE A 109 5.54 -3.54 0.53
C PHE A 109 5.62 -2.04 0.76
N ARG A 110 4.82 -1.27 0.03
CA ARG A 110 4.64 0.15 0.30
C ARG A 110 3.78 0.33 1.56
N PRO A 111 4.11 1.26 2.48
CA PRO A 111 3.27 1.60 3.63
C PRO A 111 1.83 1.84 3.21
N SER A 112 0.92 1.10 3.84
CA SER A 112 -0.50 1.11 3.52
C SER A 112 -1.31 1.22 4.82
N GLY A 113 -2.41 1.95 4.80
CA GLY A 113 -3.32 1.97 5.94
C GLY A 113 -4.38 0.88 5.87
N PHE A 114 -4.51 0.21 4.73
CA PHE A 114 -5.49 -0.84 4.53
C PHE A 114 -4.89 -2.03 3.77
N ILE A 115 -5.46 -3.22 3.96
CA ILE A 115 -5.22 -4.39 3.12
C ILE A 115 -6.54 -4.97 2.62
N ALA A 116 -6.54 -5.55 1.43
CA ALA A 116 -7.64 -6.35 0.92
C ALA A 116 -7.13 -7.62 0.25
N PHE A 117 -7.97 -8.64 0.23
CA PHE A 117 -7.63 -9.94 -0.32
C PHE A 117 -8.44 -10.17 -1.60
N TYR A 118 -7.72 -10.41 -2.69
CA TYR A 118 -8.35 -10.93 -3.89
C TYR A 118 -8.33 -12.45 -3.83
N CYS A 119 -9.53 -13.04 -3.76
CA CYS A 119 -9.71 -14.48 -3.81
C CYS A 119 -10.98 -14.86 -4.56
N ASN A 120 -10.98 -15.99 -5.28
CA ASN A 120 -12.14 -16.51 -6.00
C ASN A 120 -12.76 -15.47 -6.94
N LYS A 121 -11.91 -14.69 -7.61
CA LYS A 121 -12.28 -13.63 -8.56
C LYS A 121 -13.02 -12.44 -7.94
N GLN A 122 -12.88 -12.24 -6.62
CA GLN A 122 -13.55 -11.18 -5.88
C GLN A 122 -12.65 -10.58 -4.80
N ILE A 123 -12.97 -9.35 -4.41
CA ILE A 123 -12.50 -8.72 -3.16
C ILE A 123 -13.74 -8.48 -2.31
N ARG A 124 -13.78 -9.06 -1.10
CA ARG A 124 -14.96 -9.02 -0.21
C ARG A 124 -14.79 -8.04 0.94
N TYR A 125 -13.60 -8.07 1.53
CA TYR A 125 -13.30 -7.37 2.76
C TYR A 125 -12.06 -6.52 2.59
N CYS A 126 -12.06 -5.39 3.29
CA CYS A 126 -10.91 -4.54 3.49
C CYS A 126 -10.65 -4.42 5.00
N TYR A 127 -9.38 -4.41 5.38
CA TYR A 127 -8.96 -4.47 6.76
C TYR A 127 -8.02 -3.31 7.08
N GLU A 128 -8.24 -2.66 8.22
CA GLU A 128 -7.36 -1.59 8.69
C GLU A 128 -5.99 -2.12 9.14
N ILE A 129 -4.91 -1.46 8.70
CA ILE A 129 -3.55 -1.65 9.21
C ILE A 129 -3.27 -0.52 10.20
N ASN A 130 -2.85 -0.86 11.41
CA ASN A 130 -2.50 0.12 12.45
C ASN A 130 -1.10 -0.10 13.06
N GLN A 131 -0.30 -0.98 12.45
CA GLN A 131 1.05 -1.29 12.91
C GLN A 131 1.98 -1.53 11.72
N THR A 132 3.24 -1.14 11.89
CA THR A 132 4.29 -1.46 10.93
C THR A 132 4.51 -2.98 10.87
N PRO A 133 4.68 -3.54 9.66
CA PRO A 133 5.04 -4.93 9.50
C PRO A 133 6.34 -5.31 10.22
N LYS A 134 6.43 -6.58 10.64
CA LYS A 134 7.61 -7.15 11.30
C LYS A 134 8.09 -8.37 10.54
N ASP A 135 9.36 -8.37 10.17
CA ASP A 135 10.02 -9.56 9.62
C ASP A 135 10.39 -10.56 10.74
N ASP A 136 10.83 -11.74 10.33
CA ASP A 136 11.39 -12.79 11.20
C ASP A 136 10.45 -13.31 12.30
N GLN A 137 9.13 -13.36 12.03
CA GLN A 137 8.14 -13.85 12.98
C GLN A 137 7.90 -15.36 12.82
N TYR A 138 7.84 -16.08 13.93
CA TYR A 138 7.42 -17.48 14.00
C TYR A 138 5.92 -17.55 14.26
N LEU A 139 5.15 -18.16 13.36
CA LEU A 139 3.68 -18.16 13.45
C LEU A 139 3.17 -18.94 14.65
N LEU A 140 3.87 -20.00 15.06
CA LEU A 140 3.48 -20.87 16.17
C LEU A 140 3.73 -20.26 17.56
N GLU A 141 4.39 -19.10 17.64
CA GLU A 141 4.46 -18.31 18.88
C GLU A 141 3.13 -17.60 19.21
N TYR A 142 2.14 -17.67 18.31
CA TYR A 142 0.83 -17.07 18.48
C TYR A 142 -0.25 -18.15 18.65
N ASP A 143 -0.94 -18.17 19.80
CA ASP A 143 -1.93 -19.19 20.16
C ASP A 143 -3.05 -19.38 19.12
N ASP A 144 -3.53 -18.29 18.52
CA ASP A 144 -4.60 -18.34 17.53
C ASP A 144 -4.14 -18.92 16.19
N PHE A 145 -2.85 -18.81 15.86
CA PHE A 145 -2.27 -19.53 14.74
C PHE A 145 -2.14 -21.02 15.04
N VAL A 146 -1.72 -21.39 16.25
CA VAL A 146 -1.67 -22.80 16.66
C VAL A 146 -3.04 -23.45 16.52
N VAL A 147 -4.10 -22.81 17.04
CA VAL A 147 -5.48 -23.29 16.90
C VAL A 147 -5.89 -23.38 15.42
N TYR A 148 -5.67 -22.31 14.65
CA TYR A 148 -6.04 -22.28 13.24
C TYR A 148 -5.36 -23.40 12.42
N PHE A 149 -4.06 -23.61 12.61
CA PHE A 149 -3.32 -24.63 11.86
C PHE A 149 -3.67 -26.04 12.31
N LYS A 150 -3.99 -26.27 13.59
CA LYS A 150 -4.51 -27.57 14.08
C LYS A 150 -5.84 -27.90 13.42
N ASP A 151 -6.77 -26.95 13.39
CA ASP A 151 -8.08 -27.11 12.73
C ASP A 151 -7.96 -27.43 11.24
N LYS A 152 -6.90 -26.92 10.59
CA LYS A 152 -6.61 -27.19 9.17
C LYS A 152 -5.79 -28.47 8.94
N MET A 153 -5.48 -29.24 9.99
CA MET A 153 -4.60 -30.40 9.94
C MET A 153 -3.23 -30.08 9.30
N MET A 154 -2.76 -28.85 9.55
CA MET A 154 -1.52 -28.29 9.00
C MET A 154 -0.38 -28.28 10.01
N VAL A 155 -0.56 -28.87 11.18
CA VAL A 155 0.48 -29.15 12.16
C VAL A 155 0.30 -30.58 12.64
N ASP A 156 1.41 -31.29 12.88
CA ASP A 156 1.37 -32.60 13.54
C ASP A 156 1.10 -32.43 15.06
N ASP A 157 0.95 -33.55 15.77
CA ASP A 157 0.70 -33.54 17.22
C ASP A 157 1.82 -32.82 18.03
N GLU A 158 2.99 -32.60 17.41
CA GLU A 158 4.15 -31.93 17.98
C GLU A 158 4.30 -30.46 17.52
N ASN A 159 3.36 -29.93 16.73
CA ASN A 159 3.37 -28.59 16.13
C ASN A 159 4.55 -28.29 15.16
N LYS A 160 5.12 -29.27 14.46
CA LYS A 160 6.40 -29.09 13.73
C LYS A 160 6.34 -28.46 12.32
N ILE A 161 5.16 -28.21 11.75
CA ILE A 161 5.05 -27.97 10.31
C ILE A 161 5.39 -26.52 9.87
N LEU A 162 5.49 -25.56 10.80
CA LEU A 162 5.65 -24.13 10.47
C LEU A 162 6.82 -23.45 11.20
N ASP A 163 8.00 -24.09 11.19
CA ASP A 163 9.25 -23.52 11.75
C ASP A 163 9.97 -22.56 10.77
N GLU A 164 9.21 -21.90 9.90
CA GLU A 164 9.75 -20.91 8.98
C GLU A 164 9.47 -19.49 9.48
N LYS A 165 10.36 -18.57 9.12
CA LYS A 165 10.22 -17.15 9.41
C LYS A 165 9.36 -16.44 8.37
N TYR A 166 8.42 -15.64 8.82
CA TYR A 166 7.49 -14.90 7.96
C TYR A 166 7.56 -13.40 8.22
N ASN A 167 7.21 -12.61 7.21
CA ASN A 167 6.87 -11.20 7.39
C ASN A 167 5.41 -11.11 7.84
N TRP A 168 5.21 -10.32 8.89
CA TRP A 168 3.97 -10.06 9.54
C TRP A 168 3.46 -8.69 9.21
N ILE A 169 2.25 -8.57 8.67
CA ILE A 169 1.78 -7.26 8.21
C ILE A 169 0.70 -6.70 9.11
N LEU A 170 -0.06 -7.53 9.83
CA LEU A 170 -1.36 -7.08 10.33
C LEU A 170 -1.80 -7.66 11.67
N LYS A 171 -2.48 -6.79 12.42
CA LYS A 171 -3.49 -7.14 13.41
C LYS A 171 -4.71 -6.25 13.13
N PRO A 172 -5.62 -6.62 12.20
CA PRO A 172 -6.78 -5.81 11.90
C PRO A 172 -7.66 -5.57 13.12
N ASN A 173 -7.99 -4.30 13.31
CA ASN A 173 -8.92 -3.84 14.36
C ASN A 173 -10.34 -3.65 13.84
N LYS A 174 -10.53 -3.64 12.50
CA LYS A 174 -11.83 -3.40 11.86
C LYS A 174 -11.89 -4.02 10.46
N VAL A 175 -12.98 -4.72 10.18
CA VAL A 175 -13.36 -5.23 8.86
C VAL A 175 -14.31 -4.22 8.22
N VAL A 176 -14.00 -3.79 7.01
CA VAL A 176 -14.88 -3.02 6.14
C VAL A 176 -15.41 -3.97 5.08
N GLU A 177 -16.70 -4.29 5.17
CA GLU A 177 -17.40 -5.04 4.13
C GLU A 177 -17.62 -4.14 2.91
N LEU A 178 -17.09 -4.57 1.77
CA LEU A 178 -17.15 -3.82 0.52
C LEU A 178 -18.38 -4.30 -0.26
N GLY A 179 -19.53 -3.65 -0.04
CA GLY A 179 -20.86 -3.93 -0.63
C GLY A 179 -20.96 -5.03 -1.71
N PRO A 180 -21.36 -4.74 -2.96
CA PRO A 180 -21.39 -5.74 -4.02
C PRO A 180 -19.97 -6.14 -4.44
N LEU A 181 -19.76 -7.45 -4.57
CA LEU A 181 -18.49 -8.09 -4.90
C LEU A 181 -17.82 -7.47 -6.14
N ILE A 182 -16.56 -7.04 -6.00
CA ILE A 182 -15.75 -6.56 -7.13
C ILE A 182 -15.40 -7.76 -8.02
N ASN A 183 -16.09 -7.91 -9.15
CA ASN A 183 -15.92 -9.04 -10.07
C ASN A 183 -14.92 -8.71 -11.19
N LEU A 184 -14.24 -9.74 -11.71
CA LEU A 184 -13.46 -9.62 -12.95
C LEU A 184 -14.38 -9.31 -14.15
N ASN A 185 -14.06 -8.25 -14.90
CA ASN A 185 -14.37 -8.19 -16.33
C ASN A 185 -13.38 -9.08 -17.10
N ARG A 186 -13.86 -9.70 -18.18
CA ARG A 186 -13.10 -10.60 -19.05
C ARG A 186 -11.88 -9.88 -19.63
N ILE A 187 -10.71 -10.42 -19.32
CA ILE A 187 -9.50 -10.52 -20.16
C ILE A 187 -9.71 -9.94 -21.57
N GLU A 188 -9.49 -8.62 -21.74
CA GLU A 188 -9.45 -7.98 -23.07
C GLU A 188 -8.09 -8.12 -23.76
N HIS A 189 -7.14 -8.82 -23.13
CA HIS A 189 -5.83 -9.10 -23.72
C HIS A 189 -5.53 -10.58 -23.59
N HIS A 190 -5.27 -11.25 -24.71
CA HIS A 190 -5.00 -12.69 -24.91
C HIS A 190 -3.83 -13.32 -24.10
N LYS A 191 -3.65 -12.95 -22.83
CA LYS A 191 -2.75 -13.55 -21.86
C LYS A 191 -3.44 -13.60 -20.50
N ASP A 192 -3.63 -14.81 -20.00
CA ASP A 192 -4.10 -15.11 -18.65
C ASP A 192 -3.08 -14.62 -17.60
N SER A 193 -3.07 -13.33 -17.28
CA SER A 193 -2.33 -12.84 -16.11
C SER A 193 -3.30 -12.71 -14.94
N ALA A 194 -3.00 -13.41 -13.84
CA ALA A 194 -3.81 -13.32 -12.63
C ALA A 194 -3.74 -11.89 -12.08
N PHE A 195 -4.87 -11.29 -11.70
CA PHE A 195 -4.96 -9.91 -11.18
C PHE A 195 -3.90 -9.57 -10.10
N THR A 196 -3.55 -10.57 -9.28
CA THR A 196 -2.55 -10.49 -8.18
C THR A 196 -1.16 -11.05 -8.53
N GLN A 197 -0.81 -11.27 -9.80
CA GLN A 197 0.54 -11.74 -10.16
C GLN A 197 1.64 -10.76 -9.68
N ASN A 198 1.27 -9.49 -9.43
CA ASN A 198 2.09 -8.48 -8.77
C ASN A 198 1.36 -7.88 -7.57
N GLN A 199 2.10 -7.24 -6.65
CA GLN A 199 1.51 -6.45 -5.57
C GLN A 199 0.68 -5.31 -6.19
N ARG A 200 -0.58 -5.17 -5.77
CA ARG A 200 -1.49 -4.13 -6.27
C ARG A 200 -1.77 -3.12 -5.17
N TYR A 201 -1.95 -1.87 -5.55
CA TYR A 201 -2.23 -0.77 -4.64
C TYR A 201 -3.36 0.08 -5.20
N THR A 202 -4.29 0.47 -4.35
CA THR A 202 -5.37 1.41 -4.69
C THR A 202 -5.68 2.32 -3.50
N LYS A 203 -6.78 3.07 -3.54
CA LYS A 203 -7.27 3.87 -2.41
C LYS A 203 -8.54 3.27 -1.81
N ILE A 204 -8.74 3.44 -0.50
CA ILE A 204 -9.92 2.92 0.19
C ILE A 204 -11.24 3.41 -0.42
N GLU A 205 -11.30 4.68 -0.84
CA GLU A 205 -12.50 5.23 -1.49
C GLU A 205 -12.72 4.68 -2.90
N LEU A 206 -11.66 4.41 -3.67
CA LEU A 206 -11.81 3.74 -4.97
C LEU A 206 -12.30 2.31 -4.77
N LEU A 207 -11.69 1.59 -3.83
CA LEU A 207 -12.07 0.21 -3.51
C LEU A 207 -13.53 0.07 -3.06
N LYS A 208 -14.06 1.02 -2.27
CA LYS A 208 -15.46 1.01 -1.83
C LYS A 208 -16.47 1.20 -2.98
N ASN A 209 -16.08 1.93 -4.02
CA ASN A 209 -16.98 2.34 -5.11
C ASN A 209 -16.83 1.47 -6.36
N ALA A 210 -15.69 0.79 -6.51
CA ALA A 210 -15.43 -0.11 -7.61
C ALA A 210 -16.39 -1.30 -7.61
N ARG A 211 -16.78 -1.71 -8.81
CA ARG A 211 -17.56 -2.91 -9.14
C ARG A 211 -16.73 -3.92 -9.91
N THR A 212 -15.66 -3.45 -10.56
CA THR A 212 -14.75 -4.30 -11.32
C THR A 212 -13.30 -4.02 -10.97
N THR A 213 -12.44 -5.00 -11.21
CA THR A 213 -10.99 -4.86 -10.97
C THR A 213 -10.31 -3.85 -11.89
N ASP A 214 -10.92 -3.48 -13.01
CA ASP A 214 -10.38 -2.50 -13.95
C ASP A 214 -10.51 -1.06 -13.43
N GLU A 215 -11.38 -0.86 -12.44
CA GLU A 215 -11.59 0.42 -11.77
C GLU A 215 -10.62 0.63 -10.58
N LEU A 216 -9.74 -0.35 -10.30
CA LEU A 216 -8.85 -0.38 -9.13
C LEU A 216 -7.42 0.06 -9.39
#